data_AF-A0A8T9BDE9-F1
#
_entry.id   AF-A0A8T9BDE9-F1
#
_cell.length_a   1.000
_cell.length_b   1.000
_cell.length_c   1.000
_cell.angle_alpha   90.00
_cell.angle_beta   90.00
_cell.angle_gamma   90.00
#
_symmetry.space_group_name_H-M   'P 1'
#
loop_
_entity.id
_entity.type
_entity.pdbx_description
1 polymer ?
#
loop_
_entity_poly.entity_id
_entity_poly.type
_entity_poly.pdbx_seq_one_letter_code
_entity_poly.pdbx_strand_id
1 'polypeptide(L)'
;CATSGPASTLEAPTLPLLPGKITLAEALDAENILSRLAYPSQRFEFFLWIFQHRKDFEAIPLTRSVGLAKSKSGDMAVLTFVLGVPIYIDNWSKSPRTRVLLRIPLPYKVGESEYPGNADEKLRTEAATFIWIEDNCPAIPIPHLWGFGFPAFMKPENAPFMTRMIWYLQHAVISFLGSPLAC
;
A
#
# COMPACT_ATOMS: atom_id res chain seq x y z
N CYS A 1 52.85 21.15 36.11
CA CYS A 1 52.28 20.94 34.77
C CYS A 1 51.20 19.87 34.86
N ALA A 2 49.93 20.26 35.02
CA ALA A 2 48.81 19.33 34.93
C ALA A 2 48.43 19.23 33.45
N THR A 3 48.71 18.10 32.82
CA THR A 3 48.26 17.80 31.46
C THR A 3 46.80 17.40 31.52
N SER A 4 45.92 18.33 31.12
CA SER A 4 44.54 18.04 30.78
C SER A 4 44.51 17.05 29.61
N GLY A 5 44.09 15.81 29.86
CA GLY A 5 43.76 14.86 28.80
C GLY A 5 42.56 15.34 27.99
N PRO A 6 42.48 15.02 26.68
CA PRO A 6 41.36 15.45 25.85
C PRO A 6 40.08 14.78 26.35
N ALA A 7 39.08 15.59 26.69
CA ALA A 7 37.74 15.12 26.99
C ALA A 7 37.19 14.41 25.76
N SER A 8 37.09 13.08 25.82
CA SER A 8 36.36 12.30 24.83
C SER A 8 34.90 12.72 24.90
N THR A 9 34.44 13.48 23.91
CA THR A 9 33.02 13.77 23.67
C THR A 9 32.31 12.45 23.41
N LEU A 10 31.74 11.85 24.45
CA LEU A 10 30.83 10.70 24.33
C LEU A 10 29.59 11.19 23.60
N GLU A 11 29.46 10.84 22.32
CA GLU A 11 28.23 11.07 21.56
C GLU A 11 27.06 10.43 22.32
N ALA A 12 25.98 11.20 22.50
CA ALA A 12 24.79 10.72 23.18
C ALA A 12 24.23 9.46 22.48
N PRO A 13 23.71 8.47 23.23
CA PRO A 13 23.10 7.30 22.62
C PRO A 13 21.93 7.70 21.73
N THR A 14 21.88 7.12 20.53
CA THR A 14 20.87 7.43 19.50
C THR A 14 20.12 6.18 19.07
N LEU A 15 18.85 6.35 18.70
CA LEU A 15 18.02 5.30 18.11
C LEU A 15 17.75 5.55 16.62
N PRO A 16 17.65 4.50 15.79
CA PRO A 16 17.40 4.65 14.37
C PRO A 16 15.95 5.04 14.09
N LEU A 17 15.76 5.94 13.12
CA LEU A 17 14.47 6.24 12.50
C LEU A 17 14.54 5.91 11.00
N LEU A 18 13.41 5.98 10.29
CA LEU A 18 13.44 5.88 8.83
C LEU A 18 14.31 7.00 8.21
N PRO A 19 14.09 8.29 8.56
CA PRO A 19 15.08 9.33 8.29
C PRO A 19 16.01 9.51 9.50
N GLY A 20 17.26 9.09 9.37
CA GLY A 20 18.31 9.42 10.31
C GLY A 20 18.21 8.72 11.67
N LYS A 21 18.60 9.43 12.72
CA LYS A 21 18.64 8.96 14.11
C LYS A 21 18.06 10.02 15.03
N ILE A 22 17.64 9.62 16.22
CA ILE A 22 17.12 10.54 17.23
C ILE A 22 17.78 10.31 18.59
N THR A 23 18.04 11.40 19.30
CA THR A 23 18.49 11.40 20.70
C THR A 23 17.30 11.39 21.67
N LEU A 24 17.54 11.05 22.95
CA LEU A 24 16.48 11.09 23.95
C LEU A 24 15.90 12.51 24.15
N ALA A 25 16.75 13.54 24.11
CA ALA A 25 16.33 14.93 24.28
C ALA A 25 15.36 15.37 23.16
N GLU A 26 15.66 15.02 21.91
CA GLU A 26 14.79 15.28 20.76
C GLU A 26 13.50 14.43 20.83
N ALA A 27 13.60 13.19 21.32
CA ALA A 27 12.45 12.28 21.42
C ALA A 27 11.40 12.76 22.44
N LEU A 28 11.82 13.46 23.50
CA LEU A 28 10.90 14.00 24.51
C LEU A 28 10.06 15.17 23.99
N ASP A 29 10.56 15.90 22.98
CA ASP A 29 9.85 17.01 22.32
C ASP A 29 9.09 16.55 21.06
N ALA A 30 9.34 15.31 20.60
CA ALA A 30 8.75 14.77 19.38
C ALA A 30 7.43 14.02 19.63
N GLU A 31 6.42 14.32 18.81
CA GLU A 31 5.15 13.59 18.84
C GLU A 31 5.26 12.18 18.24
N ASN A 32 4.52 11.23 18.82
CA ASN A 32 4.34 9.86 18.32
C ASN A 32 5.65 9.10 18.02
N ILE A 33 6.73 9.44 18.73
CA ILE A 33 8.07 8.92 18.43
C ILE A 33 8.18 7.40 18.56
N LEU A 34 7.43 6.79 19.50
CA LEU A 34 7.43 5.34 19.72
C LEU A 34 7.01 4.56 18.48
N SER A 35 5.97 5.02 17.77
CA SER A 35 5.53 4.40 16.52
C SER A 35 6.61 4.51 15.43
N ARG A 36 7.27 5.67 15.34
CA ARG A 36 8.32 5.94 14.36
C ARG A 36 9.59 5.13 14.61
N LEU A 37 9.88 4.78 15.87
CA LEU A 37 10.99 3.91 16.24
C LEU A 37 10.76 2.45 15.83
N ALA A 38 9.50 2.02 15.68
CA ALA A 38 9.17 0.69 15.17
C ALA A 38 9.27 0.59 13.63
N TYR A 39 9.18 1.71 12.91
CA TYR A 39 9.17 1.71 11.45
C TYR A 39 10.40 1.06 10.78
N PRO A 40 11.65 1.24 11.26
CA PRO A 40 12.80 0.59 10.63
C PRO A 40 12.70 -0.94 10.61
N SER A 41 12.33 -1.56 11.72
CA SER A 41 12.18 -3.02 11.80
C SER A 41 10.97 -3.49 11.01
N GLN A 42 9.82 -2.84 11.17
CA GLN A 42 8.60 -3.18 10.42
C GLN A 42 8.78 -3.02 8.90
N ARG A 43 9.54 -2.01 8.46
CA ARG A 43 9.91 -1.85 7.04
C ARG A 43 10.77 -3.00 6.57
N PHE A 44 11.78 -3.41 7.35
CA PHE A 44 12.62 -4.53 6.99
C PHE A 44 11.80 -5.81 6.79
N GLU A 45 10.95 -6.15 7.75
CA GLU A 45 10.04 -7.30 7.67
C GLU A 45 9.11 -7.24 6.46
N PHE A 46 8.51 -6.07 6.22
CA PHE A 46 7.63 -5.87 5.06
C PHE A 46 8.38 -6.07 3.73
N PHE A 47 9.58 -5.50 3.58
CA PHE A 47 10.36 -5.66 2.36
C PHE A 47 10.86 -7.09 2.17
N LEU A 48 11.23 -7.77 3.25
CA LEU A 48 11.59 -9.18 3.21
C LEU A 48 10.40 -10.02 2.74
N TRP A 49 9.20 -9.75 3.27
CA TRP A 49 7.97 -10.41 2.86
C TRP A 49 7.64 -10.17 1.38
N ILE A 50 7.72 -8.93 0.90
CA ILE A 50 7.54 -8.60 -0.53
C ILE A 50 8.54 -9.34 -1.41
N PHE A 51 9.81 -9.40 -1.00
CA PHE A 51 10.85 -10.08 -1.77
C PHE A 51 10.62 -11.60 -1.86
N GLN A 52 10.15 -12.22 -0.77
CA GLN A 52 9.78 -13.63 -0.73
C GLN A 52 8.57 -13.94 -1.63
N HIS A 53 7.58 -13.04 -1.66
CA HIS A 53 6.33 -13.21 -2.41
C HIS A 53 6.35 -12.54 -3.79
N ARG A 54 7.52 -12.10 -4.28
CA ARG A 54 7.63 -11.33 -5.53
C ARG A 54 6.98 -12.00 -6.75
N LYS A 55 7.00 -13.34 -6.80
CA LYS A 55 6.38 -14.12 -7.88
C LYS A 55 4.85 -14.03 -7.85
N ASP A 56 4.25 -13.89 -6.68
CA ASP A 56 2.80 -13.74 -6.52
C ASP A 56 2.35 -12.37 -7.05
N PHE A 57 3.16 -11.33 -6.82
CA PHE A 57 2.91 -9.99 -7.36
C PHE A 57 3.07 -9.89 -8.87
N GLU A 58 3.83 -10.78 -9.50
CA GLU A 58 3.86 -10.92 -10.97
C GLU A 58 2.60 -11.64 -11.49
N ALA A 59 1.95 -12.49 -10.69
CA ALA A 59 0.76 -13.24 -11.09
C ALA A 59 -0.57 -12.49 -10.86
N ILE A 60 -0.66 -11.69 -9.79
CA ILE A 60 -1.90 -11.07 -9.31
C ILE A 60 -2.46 -10.00 -10.28
N PRO A 61 -1.66 -9.03 -10.79
CA PRO A 61 -2.14 -8.00 -11.72
C PRO A 61 -2.50 -8.57 -13.10
N LEU A 62 -1.84 -9.67 -13.50
CA LEU A 62 -1.98 -10.27 -14.83
C LEU A 62 -3.30 -11.00 -15.04
N THR A 63 -3.79 -11.67 -14.00
CA THR A 63 -4.84 -12.68 -14.19
C THR A 63 -6.25 -12.09 -14.24
N ARG A 64 -6.51 -10.92 -13.61
CA ARG A 64 -7.89 -10.43 -13.42
C ARG A 64 -8.25 -9.16 -14.18
N SER A 65 -7.31 -8.25 -14.46
CA SER A 65 -7.61 -6.97 -15.12
C SER A 65 -6.86 -6.76 -16.45
N VAL A 66 -5.66 -7.34 -16.62
CA VAL A 66 -4.76 -7.04 -17.75
C VAL A 66 -4.78 -8.13 -18.85
N GLY A 67 -5.06 -9.39 -18.51
CA GLY A 67 -4.99 -10.51 -19.44
C GLY A 67 -3.60 -11.15 -19.47
N LEU A 68 -3.52 -12.38 -20.00
CA LEU A 68 -2.39 -13.34 -20.03
C LEU A 68 -1.11 -12.86 -20.77
N ALA A 69 -0.74 -11.59 -20.62
CA ALA A 69 0.46 -10.99 -21.17
C ALA A 69 1.66 -11.28 -20.26
N LYS A 70 2.84 -11.57 -20.82
CA LYS A 70 4.07 -11.73 -20.02
C LYS A 70 4.43 -10.41 -19.35
N SER A 71 4.94 -10.47 -18.12
CA SER A 71 5.33 -9.26 -17.38
C SER A 71 6.66 -9.38 -16.67
N LYS A 72 7.27 -8.23 -16.40
CA LYS A 72 8.48 -8.11 -15.58
C LYS A 72 8.31 -7.00 -14.55
N SER A 73 8.67 -7.27 -13.29
CA SER A 73 8.78 -6.22 -12.28
C SER A 73 10.05 -5.39 -12.48
N GLY A 74 9.97 -4.08 -12.31
CA GLY A 74 11.13 -3.18 -12.24
C GLY A 74 11.47 -2.76 -10.81
N ASP A 75 12.32 -1.73 -10.70
CA ASP A 75 12.80 -1.21 -9.42
C ASP A 75 11.67 -0.58 -8.59
N MET A 76 11.57 -1.01 -7.34
CA MET A 76 10.56 -0.54 -6.40
C MET A 76 10.91 0.85 -5.88
N ALA A 77 9.90 1.72 -5.79
CA ALA A 77 10.03 3.07 -5.24
C ALA A 77 9.17 3.21 -3.99
N VAL A 78 9.74 3.76 -2.91
CA VAL A 78 9.00 4.02 -1.68
C VAL A 78 8.58 5.48 -1.62
N LEU A 79 7.28 5.69 -1.59
CA LEU A 79 6.65 6.98 -1.31
C LEU A 79 6.32 7.08 0.18
N THR A 80 5.67 8.17 0.57
CA THR A 80 5.35 8.42 1.97
C THR A 80 4.51 7.31 2.60
N PHE A 81 3.40 6.89 1.97
CA PHE A 81 2.48 5.87 2.51
C PHE A 81 2.32 4.64 1.61
N VAL A 82 3.05 4.59 0.50
CA VAL A 82 2.81 3.60 -0.56
C VAL A 82 4.15 3.09 -1.11
N LEU A 83 4.23 1.79 -1.33
CA LEU A 83 5.25 1.14 -2.16
C LEU A 83 4.76 1.08 -3.60
N GLY A 84 5.49 1.68 -4.53
CA GLY A 84 5.24 1.60 -5.96
C GLY A 84 6.11 0.53 -6.60
N VAL A 85 5.48 -0.47 -7.21
CA VAL A 85 6.14 -1.54 -7.96
C VAL A 85 5.78 -1.40 -9.43
N PRO A 86 6.71 -0.97 -10.30
CA PRO A 86 6.44 -0.88 -11.73
C PRO A 86 6.41 -2.27 -12.35
N ILE A 87 5.38 -2.54 -13.16
CA ILE A 87 5.22 -3.80 -13.86
C ILE A 87 5.15 -3.49 -15.35
N TYR A 88 6.11 -4.04 -16.09
CA TYR A 88 6.16 -3.97 -17.55
C TYR A 88 5.38 -5.14 -18.12
N ILE A 89 4.56 -4.88 -19.13
CA ILE A 89 3.62 -5.83 -19.72
C ILE A 89 3.88 -5.89 -21.22
N ASP A 90 4.32 -7.06 -21.69
CA ASP A 90 4.62 -7.27 -23.09
C ASP A 90 3.33 -7.44 -23.89
N ASN A 91 3.22 -6.78 -25.05
CA ASN A 91 2.09 -6.89 -25.98
C ASN A 91 0.71 -6.62 -25.36
N TRP A 92 0.61 -5.56 -24.57
CA TRP A 92 -0.66 -5.21 -23.93
C TRP A 92 -1.67 -4.66 -24.94
N SER A 93 -2.80 -5.36 -25.12
CA SER A 93 -3.82 -4.99 -26.10
C SER A 93 -4.68 -3.79 -25.71
N LYS A 94 -4.75 -3.46 -24.40
CA LYS A 94 -5.66 -2.41 -23.88
C LYS A 94 -5.04 -1.02 -23.84
N SER A 95 -3.72 -0.90 -23.97
CA SER A 95 -3.04 0.40 -23.90
C SER A 95 -1.72 0.38 -24.65
N PRO A 96 -1.37 1.47 -25.35
CA PRO A 96 -0.07 1.61 -26.03
C PRO A 96 1.10 1.69 -25.04
N ARG A 97 0.83 2.00 -23.76
CA ARG A 97 1.85 2.05 -22.70
C ARG A 97 1.98 0.68 -22.05
N THR A 98 3.09 0.00 -22.28
CA THR A 98 3.42 -1.34 -21.75
C THR A 98 3.84 -1.34 -20.27
N ARG A 99 3.35 -0.41 -19.45
CA ARG A 99 3.72 -0.30 -18.03
C ARG A 99 2.53 0.08 -17.17
N VAL A 100 2.36 -0.65 -16.07
CA VAL A 100 1.45 -0.32 -14.97
C VAL A 100 2.24 -0.11 -13.69
N LEU A 101 1.66 0.63 -12.74
CA LEU A 101 2.25 0.83 -11.41
C LEU A 101 1.36 0.17 -10.38
N LEU A 102 1.86 -0.89 -9.76
CA LEU A 102 1.21 -1.49 -8.60
C LEU A 102 1.54 -0.65 -7.37
N ARG A 103 0.50 -0.16 -6.70
CA ARG A 103 0.60 0.66 -5.48
C ARG A 103 0.16 -0.17 -4.29
N ILE A 104 1.05 -0.41 -3.34
CA ILE A 104 0.80 -1.20 -2.14
C ILE A 104 0.88 -0.26 -0.92
N PRO A 105 -0.17 -0.11 -0.10
CA PRO A 105 -0.09 0.63 1.15
C PRO A 105 1.03 0.10 2.05
N LEU A 106 1.72 0.99 2.75
CA LEU A 106 2.74 0.60 3.73
C LEU A 106 2.05 0.27 5.07
N PRO A 107 1.90 -1.01 5.45
CA PRO A 107 1.07 -1.43 6.60
C PRO A 107 1.52 -0.77 7.91
N TYR A 108 2.83 -0.62 8.08
CA TYR A 108 3.46 -0.01 9.25
C TYR A 108 3.22 1.51 9.37
N LYS A 109 2.85 2.21 8.28
CA LYS A 109 2.52 3.64 8.32
C LYS A 109 1.04 3.92 8.38
N VAL A 110 0.21 3.00 7.90
CA VAL A 110 -1.25 3.11 8.02
C VAL A 110 -1.75 2.57 9.35
N GLY A 111 -0.88 1.97 10.18
CA GLY A 111 -1.24 1.42 11.48
C GLY A 111 -2.09 0.15 11.35
N GLU A 112 -1.83 -0.68 10.34
CA GLU A 112 -2.60 -1.90 10.08
C GLU A 112 -2.51 -2.91 11.24
N SER A 113 -1.37 -2.93 11.94
CA SER A 113 -1.17 -3.85 13.07
C SER A 113 -2.01 -3.45 14.28
N GLU A 114 -2.19 -2.14 14.50
CA GLU A 114 -2.95 -1.58 15.60
C GLU A 114 -4.45 -1.52 15.28
N TYR A 115 -4.78 -1.24 14.02
CA TYR A 115 -6.13 -1.08 13.51
C TYR A 115 -6.30 -1.85 12.18
N PRO A 116 -6.66 -3.14 12.26
CA PRO A 116 -6.87 -3.96 11.08
C PRO A 116 -7.94 -3.37 10.16
N GLY A 117 -7.65 -3.30 8.87
CA GLY A 117 -8.53 -2.72 7.85
C GLY A 117 -8.17 -1.29 7.43
N ASN A 118 -7.21 -0.63 8.08
CA ASN A 118 -6.74 0.70 7.68
C ASN A 118 -6.12 0.71 6.27
N ALA A 119 -5.42 -0.36 5.89
CA ALA A 119 -4.89 -0.53 4.53
C ALA A 119 -6.03 -0.62 3.49
N ASP A 120 -7.12 -1.33 3.83
CA ASP A 120 -8.29 -1.48 2.96
C ASP A 120 -9.03 -0.17 2.81
N GLU A 121 -9.23 0.55 3.92
CA GLU A 121 -9.89 1.85 3.93
C GLU A 121 -9.12 2.87 3.09
N LYS A 122 -7.79 2.88 3.23
CA LYS A 122 -6.92 3.70 2.39
C LYS A 122 -7.08 3.35 0.90
N LEU A 123 -7.12 2.07 0.57
CA LEU A 123 -7.22 1.60 -0.81
C LEU A 123 -8.60 1.92 -1.41
N ARG A 124 -9.68 1.80 -0.64
CA ARG A 124 -11.04 2.21 -1.04
C ARG A 124 -11.09 3.70 -1.32
N THR A 125 -10.55 4.51 -0.41
CA THR A 125 -10.52 5.97 -0.54
C THR A 125 -9.74 6.40 -1.78
N GLU A 126 -8.57 5.82 -2.02
CA GLU A 126 -7.78 6.10 -3.23
C GLU A 126 -8.54 5.68 -4.50
N ALA A 127 -9.10 4.47 -4.54
CA ALA A 127 -9.87 3.99 -5.69
C ALA A 127 -11.11 4.85 -5.98
N ALA A 128 -11.89 5.18 -4.96
CA ALA A 128 -13.07 6.05 -5.09
C ALA A 128 -12.68 7.45 -5.59
N THR A 129 -11.56 7.99 -5.11
CA THR A 129 -11.04 9.29 -5.57
C THR A 129 -10.65 9.23 -7.04
N PHE A 130 -9.95 8.18 -7.48
CA PHE A 130 -9.59 8.01 -8.89
C PHE A 130 -10.82 7.94 -9.80
N ILE A 131 -11.82 7.12 -9.43
CA ILE A 131 -13.07 6.97 -10.20
C ILE A 131 -13.81 8.31 -10.24
N TRP A 132 -13.94 8.99 -9.10
CA TRP A 132 -14.63 10.26 -9.04
C TRP A 132 -13.98 11.32 -9.93
N ILE A 133 -12.64 11.41 -9.93
CA ILE A 133 -11.92 12.37 -10.79
C ILE A 133 -12.10 12.00 -12.27
N GLU A 134 -12.05 10.71 -12.63
CA GLU A 134 -12.25 10.23 -14.00
C GLU A 134 -13.65 10.62 -14.52
N ASP A 135 -14.68 10.47 -13.69
CA ASP A 135 -16.07 10.77 -14.04
C ASP A 135 -16.38 12.28 -14.06
N ASN A 136 -15.85 13.05 -13.11
CA ASN A 136 -16.24 14.45 -12.89
C ASN A 136 -15.26 15.45 -13.50
N CYS A 137 -14.02 15.06 -13.77
CA CYS A 137 -12.95 15.94 -14.22
C CYS A 137 -12.17 15.36 -15.42
N PRO A 138 -12.84 15.01 -16.54
CA PRO A 138 -12.19 14.35 -17.68
C PRO A 138 -11.11 15.19 -18.37
N ALA A 139 -11.11 16.51 -18.15
CA ALA A 139 -10.07 17.42 -18.66
C ALA A 139 -8.74 17.31 -17.90
N ILE A 140 -8.74 16.74 -16.69
CA ILE A 140 -7.53 16.60 -15.87
C ILE A 140 -6.85 15.28 -16.26
N PRO A 141 -5.62 15.31 -16.81
CA PRO A 141 -4.91 14.09 -17.17
C PRO A 141 -4.46 13.36 -15.89
N ILE A 142 -5.20 12.31 -15.52
CA ILE A 142 -4.82 11.38 -14.45
C ILE A 142 -4.40 10.02 -15.01
N PRO A 143 -3.55 9.25 -14.30
CA PRO A 143 -3.30 7.86 -14.66
C PRO A 143 -4.58 7.03 -14.57
N HIS A 144 -4.86 6.19 -15.58
CA HIS A 144 -6.00 5.28 -15.53
C HIS A 144 -5.85 4.23 -14.42
N LEU A 145 -6.93 4.03 -13.67
CA LEU A 145 -7.04 2.98 -12.67
C LEU A 145 -7.45 1.67 -13.34
N TRP A 146 -6.47 0.80 -13.59
CA TRP A 146 -6.72 -0.50 -14.24
C TRP A 146 -7.35 -1.56 -13.32
N GLY A 147 -7.21 -1.38 -12.01
CA GLY A 147 -7.75 -2.29 -11.02
C GLY A 147 -7.23 -1.98 -9.63
N PHE A 148 -7.93 -2.53 -8.65
CA PHE A 148 -7.62 -2.43 -7.24
C PHE A 148 -7.88 -3.80 -6.59
N GLY A 149 -7.18 -4.07 -5.49
CA GLY A 149 -7.27 -5.35 -4.79
C GLY A 149 -7.41 -5.13 -3.30
N PHE A 150 -8.43 -5.75 -2.70
CA PHE A 150 -8.58 -5.78 -1.25
C PHE A 150 -8.22 -7.19 -0.75
N PRO A 151 -7.56 -7.34 0.42
CA PRO A 151 -7.40 -8.63 1.09
C PRO A 151 -8.76 -9.28 1.41
N ALA A 152 -9.83 -8.50 1.66
CA ALA A 152 -11.20 -9.04 1.75
C ALA A 152 -11.76 -9.62 0.43
N PHE A 153 -11.10 -9.37 -0.71
CA PHE A 153 -11.54 -9.74 -2.06
C PHE A 153 -10.53 -10.58 -2.85
N MET A 154 -9.47 -11.11 -2.22
CA MET A 154 -8.49 -11.98 -2.87
C MET A 154 -8.31 -13.35 -2.18
N LYS A 155 -9.27 -14.23 -2.44
CA LYS A 155 -9.09 -15.61 -2.96
C LYS A 155 -10.45 -16.17 -3.41
N PRO A 156 -10.81 -16.19 -4.72
CA PRO A 156 -12.04 -16.83 -5.19
C PRO A 156 -12.00 -18.36 -5.15
N GLU A 157 -10.85 -18.95 -4.83
CA GLU A 157 -10.67 -20.41 -4.73
C GLU A 157 -11.12 -20.96 -3.36
N ASN A 158 -11.28 -20.09 -2.35
CA ASN A 158 -11.70 -20.44 -0.99
C ASN A 158 -12.93 -19.65 -0.49
N ALA A 159 -13.60 -18.87 -1.35
CA ALA A 159 -14.83 -18.19 -0.95
C ALA A 159 -16.02 -19.16 -1.04
N PRO A 160 -16.75 -19.44 0.05
CA PRO A 160 -17.92 -20.30 -0.02
C PRO A 160 -18.96 -19.65 -0.95
N PHE A 161 -19.63 -20.49 -1.75
CA PHE A 161 -20.70 -20.08 -2.68
C PHE A 161 -21.72 -19.12 -2.03
N MET A 162 -21.96 -19.30 -0.73
CA MET A 162 -22.83 -18.47 0.09
C MET A 162 -22.42 -17.00 0.14
N THR A 163 -21.13 -16.64 0.17
CA THR A 163 -20.73 -15.23 0.23
C THR A 163 -21.01 -14.51 -1.08
N ARG A 164 -20.88 -15.20 -2.22
CA ARG A 164 -21.31 -14.69 -3.53
C ARG A 164 -22.82 -14.50 -3.58
N MET A 165 -23.57 -15.50 -3.13
CA MET A 165 -25.03 -15.43 -3.05
C MET A 165 -25.50 -14.32 -2.12
N ILE A 166 -24.88 -14.13 -0.96
CA ILE A 166 -25.21 -13.06 -0.01
C ILE A 166 -24.99 -11.69 -0.66
N TRP A 167 -23.89 -11.47 -1.39
CA TRP A 167 -23.65 -10.20 -2.07
C TRP A 167 -24.69 -9.91 -3.17
N TYR A 168 -25.02 -10.92 -4.00
CA TYR A 168 -26.07 -10.78 -5.02
C TYR A 168 -27.46 -10.61 -4.40
N LEU A 169 -27.75 -11.31 -3.30
CA LEU A 169 -29.02 -11.18 -2.58
C LEU A 169 -29.11 -9.82 -1.88
N GLN A 170 -28.03 -9.32 -1.27
CA GLN A 170 -27.99 -7.99 -0.68
C GLN A 170 -28.27 -6.94 -1.76
N HIS A 171 -27.57 -6.98 -2.90
CA HIS A 171 -27.83 -6.04 -3.98
C HIS A 171 -29.21 -6.21 -4.62
N ALA A 172 -29.74 -7.42 -4.74
CA ALA A 172 -31.09 -7.67 -5.25
C ALA A 172 -32.17 -7.17 -4.27
N VAL A 173 -31.99 -7.39 -2.97
CA VAL A 173 -32.89 -6.92 -1.91
C VAL A 173 -32.85 -5.40 -1.81
N ILE A 174 -31.67 -4.77 -1.91
CA ILE A 174 -31.52 -3.31 -1.91
C ILE A 174 -32.14 -2.70 -3.18
N SER A 175 -31.96 -3.33 -4.34
CA SER A 175 -32.60 -2.93 -5.60
C SER A 175 -34.13 -3.09 -5.55
N PHE A 176 -34.62 -4.13 -4.86
CA PHE A 176 -36.06 -4.40 -4.70
C PHE A 176 -36.74 -3.51 -3.65
N LEU A 177 -36.03 -3.11 -2.59
CA LEU A 177 -36.57 -2.21 -1.55
C LEU A 177 -36.39 -0.72 -1.87
N GLY A 178 -35.82 -0.36 -3.04
CA GLY A 178 -35.84 0.99 -3.58
C GLY A 178 -35.22 2.07 -2.69
N SER A 179 -34.39 1.69 -1.71
CA SER A 179 -33.73 2.62 -0.81
C SER A 179 -32.32 2.88 -1.33
N PRO A 180 -31.94 4.13 -1.69
CA PRO A 180 -30.54 4.41 -1.95
C PRO A 180 -29.76 4.15 -0.66
N LEU A 181 -28.71 3.34 -0.74
CA LEU A 181 -27.69 3.35 0.30
C LEU A 181 -27.11 4.77 0.31
N ALA A 182 -27.12 5.41 1.47
CA ALA A 182 -26.25 6.55 1.68
C ALA A 182 -24.80 6.05 1.59
N CYS A 183 -24.03 6.75 0.74
CA CYS A 183 -22.62 6.60 0.39
C CYS A 183 -22.31 5.55 -0.69
#